data_AF-A0A4V4HPC3-F1
#
_entry.id   AF-A0A4V4HPC3-F1
#
_cell.length_a   1.000
_cell.length_b   1.000
_cell.length_c   1.000
_cell.angle_alpha   90.00
_cell.angle_beta   90.00
_cell.angle_gamma   90.00
#
_symmetry.space_group_name_H-M   'P 1'
#
loop_
_entity.id
_entity.type
_entity.pdbx_description
1 polymer ?
#
loop_
_entity_poly.entity_id
_entity_poly.type
_entity_poly.pdbx_seq_one_letter_code
_entity_poly.pdbx_strand_id
1 'polypeptide(L)'
;MGAKAKSHTGKPEFQVVDDRPKLELNERNIVLLMRSALLDDATNVSERLGALLAEITVDEDNDVWISLEEDLWPDDKEPTQAIKVAAQLGIEIELETMWSKIPFHWPALGEQTSSTTKYLQMLLEAYAQYAAPSDSEG
;
A
#
# COMPACT_ATOMS: atom_id res chain seq x y z
N MET A 1 66.53 -14.84 40.07
CA MET A 1 65.70 -13.95 39.23
C MET A 1 64.34 -14.62 39.05
N GLY A 2 63.29 -14.11 39.69
CA GLY A 2 61.93 -14.66 39.58
C GLY A 2 61.04 -13.65 38.85
N ALA A 3 60.52 -14.02 37.69
CA ALA A 3 59.55 -13.21 36.97
C ALA A 3 58.16 -13.36 37.63
N LYS A 4 57.62 -12.26 38.18
CA LYS A 4 56.22 -12.22 38.63
C LYS A 4 55.31 -12.12 37.41
N ALA A 5 54.42 -13.10 37.24
CA ALA A 5 53.28 -13.00 36.33
C ALA A 5 52.34 -11.89 36.82
N LYS A 6 52.03 -10.92 35.95
CA LYS A 6 51.00 -9.90 36.21
C LYS A 6 49.64 -10.54 36.00
N SER A 7 48.84 -10.67 37.06
CA SER A 7 47.44 -11.08 36.93
C SER A 7 46.62 -9.93 36.35
N HIS A 8 46.06 -10.12 35.16
CA HIS A 8 45.10 -9.20 34.57
C HIS A 8 43.74 -9.40 35.25
N THR A 9 43.51 -8.71 36.37
CA THR A 9 42.19 -8.61 37.01
C THR A 9 41.39 -7.48 36.37
N GLY A 10 41.12 -7.59 35.07
CA GLY A 10 40.13 -6.74 34.41
C GLY A 10 38.77 -7.42 34.56
N LYS A 11 37.85 -6.84 35.35
CA LYS A 11 36.46 -7.33 35.34
C LYS A 11 35.91 -7.15 33.93
N PRO A 12 35.25 -8.16 33.35
CA PRO A 12 34.62 -8.00 32.04
C PRO A 12 33.55 -6.90 32.12
N GLU A 13 33.61 -5.95 31.20
CA GLU A 13 32.55 -4.98 30.97
C GLU A 13 31.46 -5.68 30.14
N PHE A 14 30.31 -5.92 30.76
CA PHE A 14 29.14 -6.45 30.06
C PHE A 14 28.31 -5.28 29.56
N GLN A 15 28.14 -5.19 28.25
CA GLN A 15 27.22 -4.25 27.64
C GLN A 15 25.89 -4.98 27.42
N VAL A 16 24.86 -4.58 28.16
CA VAL A 16 23.50 -5.08 27.93
C VAL A 16 22.96 -4.34 26.71
N VAL A 17 22.83 -5.05 25.60
CA VAL A 17 22.17 -4.56 24.39
C VAL A 17 20.69 -4.90 24.52
N ASP A 18 19.81 -3.91 24.36
CA ASP A 18 18.37 -4.16 24.27
C ASP A 18 18.05 -4.74 22.89
N ASP A 19 17.78 -6.04 22.84
CA ASP A 19 17.51 -6.83 21.65
C ASP A 19 16.01 -6.95 21.34
N ARG A 20 15.15 -6.24 22.08
CA ARG A 20 13.71 -6.29 21.86
C ARG A 20 13.36 -5.66 20.50
N PRO A 21 12.47 -6.29 19.71
CA PRO A 21 11.94 -5.68 18.51
C PRO A 21 11.31 -4.32 18.81
N LYS A 22 11.69 -3.30 18.04
CA LYS A 22 11.09 -1.97 18.10
C LYS A 22 10.23 -1.75 16.86
N LEU A 23 9.04 -1.22 17.05
CA LEU A 23 8.21 -0.77 15.93
C LEU A 23 8.82 0.53 15.40
N GLU A 24 9.33 0.49 14.17
CA GLU A 24 9.84 1.68 13.48
C GLU A 24 8.70 2.33 12.69
N LEU A 25 8.12 3.39 13.25
CA LEU A 25 7.13 4.22 12.56
C LEU A 25 7.86 5.34 11.82
N ASN A 26 8.35 5.01 10.62
CA ASN A 26 8.79 6.01 9.65
C ASN A 26 7.78 6.07 8.51
N GLU A 27 7.82 7.16 7.74
CA GLU A 27 6.97 7.40 6.56
C GLU A 27 6.83 6.15 5.69
N ARG A 28 7.94 5.52 5.31
CA ARG A 28 7.93 4.33 4.46
C ARG A 28 7.11 3.18 5.06
N ASN A 29 7.27 2.91 6.36
CA ASN A 29 6.57 1.82 7.04
C ASN A 29 5.09 2.14 7.23
N ILE A 30 4.73 3.41 7.51
CA ILE A 30 3.35 3.86 7.60
C ILE A 30 2.65 3.73 6.24
N VAL A 31 3.28 4.24 5.18
CA VAL A 31 2.79 4.12 3.80
C VAL A 31 2.55 2.66 3.40
N LEU A 32 3.45 1.74 3.79
CA LEU A 32 3.27 0.31 3.53
C LEU A 32 2.08 -0.28 4.30
N LEU A 33 1.90 0.08 5.57
CA LEU A 33 0.77 -0.38 6.37
C LEU A 33 -0.56 0.16 5.83
N MET A 34 -0.63 1.44 5.51
CA MET A 34 -1.83 2.07 4.94
C MET A 34 -2.20 1.42 3.60
N ARG A 35 -1.24 1.21 2.71
CA ARG A 35 -1.50 0.54 1.42
C ARG A 35 -1.93 -0.92 1.60
N SER A 36 -1.35 -1.63 2.58
CA SER A 36 -1.77 -2.99 2.90
C SER A 36 -3.21 -3.02 3.40
N ALA A 37 -3.60 -2.05 4.24
CA ALA A 37 -4.96 -1.94 4.74
C ALA A 37 -5.96 -1.59 3.63
N LEU A 38 -5.61 -0.68 2.71
CA LEU A 38 -6.41 -0.42 1.51
C LEU A 38 -6.60 -1.67 0.64
N LEU A 39 -5.58 -2.52 0.53
CA LEU A 39 -5.66 -3.80 -0.16
C LEU A 39 -6.58 -4.80 0.55
N ASP A 40 -6.64 -4.78 1.89
CA ASP A 40 -7.56 -5.60 2.67
C ASP A 40 -9.03 -5.17 2.46
N ASP A 41 -9.27 -3.87 2.27
CA ASP A 41 -10.59 -3.33 1.92
C ASP A 41 -11.01 -3.68 0.49
N ALA A 42 -10.07 -3.94 -0.42
CA ALA A 42 -10.34 -4.17 -1.84
C ALA A 42 -10.96 -5.56 -2.13
N THR A 43 -12.07 -5.57 -2.88
CA THR A 43 -12.89 -6.74 -3.20
C THR A 43 -12.76 -7.18 -4.65
N ASN A 44 -12.41 -6.25 -5.55
CA ASN A 44 -12.26 -6.49 -6.98
C ASN A 44 -10.89 -6.01 -7.51
N VAL A 45 -10.65 -6.11 -8.81
CA VAL A 45 -9.37 -5.69 -9.42
C VAL A 45 -9.28 -4.16 -9.50
N SER A 46 -10.39 -3.46 -9.76
CA SER A 46 -10.42 -1.99 -9.79
C SER A 46 -9.92 -1.40 -8.46
N GLU A 47 -10.55 -1.82 -7.37
CA GLU A 47 -10.22 -1.35 -6.03
C GLU A 47 -8.79 -1.74 -5.61
N ARG A 48 -8.29 -2.91 -6.05
CA ARG A 48 -6.88 -3.28 -5.82
C ARG A 48 -5.92 -2.39 -6.57
N LEU A 49 -6.21 -2.05 -7.82
CA LEU A 49 -5.43 -1.08 -8.58
C LEU A 49 -5.52 0.30 -7.92
N GLY A 50 -6.69 0.70 -7.44
CA GLY A 50 -6.90 1.93 -6.67
C GLY A 50 -6.03 1.98 -5.42
N ALA A 51 -6.04 0.93 -4.60
CA ALA A 51 -5.19 0.82 -3.42
C ALA A 51 -3.68 0.87 -3.77
N LEU A 52 -3.26 0.23 -4.86
CA LEU A 52 -1.86 0.23 -5.30
C LEU A 52 -1.42 1.61 -5.81
N LEU A 53 -2.31 2.33 -6.49
CA LEU A 53 -2.06 3.64 -7.08
C LEU A 53 -2.32 4.79 -6.10
N ALA A 54 -2.97 4.53 -4.97
CA ALA A 54 -3.23 5.54 -3.95
C ALA A 54 -1.94 6.30 -3.59
N GLU A 55 -2.03 7.62 -3.70
CA GLU A 55 -1.01 8.53 -3.21
C GLU A 55 -1.18 8.62 -1.69
N ILE A 56 -0.09 8.33 -0.97
CA ILE A 56 -0.09 8.30 0.48
C ILE A 56 1.10 9.14 0.93
N THR A 57 0.81 10.28 1.54
CA THR A 57 1.82 11.16 2.13
C THR A 57 1.72 11.11 3.64
N VAL A 58 2.86 11.30 4.30
CA VAL A 58 2.97 11.28 5.76
C VAL A 58 3.71 12.54 6.17
N ASP A 59 3.17 13.27 7.14
CA ASP A 59 3.78 14.49 7.63
C ASP A 59 4.78 14.24 8.78
N GLU A 60 5.20 15.32 9.44
CA GLU A 60 6.16 15.28 10.54
C GLU A 60 5.59 14.72 11.86
N ASP A 61 4.27 14.76 12.03
CA ASP A 61 3.54 14.19 13.17
C ASP A 61 3.09 12.74 12.91
N ASN A 62 3.33 12.24 11.69
CA ASN A 62 2.92 10.96 11.11
C ASN A 62 1.48 10.90 10.63
N ASP A 63 0.77 12.03 10.59
CA ASP A 63 -0.57 12.10 10.03
C ASP A 63 -0.54 11.83 8.53
N VAL A 64 -1.59 11.16 8.06
CA VAL A 64 -1.63 10.54 6.74
C VAL A 64 -2.66 11.23 5.87
N TRP A 65 -2.23 11.64 4.68
CA TRP A 65 -3.13 12.02 3.60
C TRP A 65 -3.21 10.87 2.58
N ILE A 66 -4.43 10.40 2.27
CA ILE A 66 -4.66 9.37 1.25
C ILE A 66 -5.51 9.93 0.13
N SER A 67 -4.95 9.95 -1.08
CA SER A 67 -5.63 10.35 -2.30
C SER A 67 -6.01 9.10 -3.11
N LEU A 68 -7.31 8.91 -3.33
CA LEU A 68 -7.86 7.75 -4.03
C LEU A 68 -8.34 8.14 -5.43
N GLU A 69 -8.07 7.29 -6.42
CA GLU A 69 -8.48 7.50 -7.79
C GLU A 69 -9.99 7.24 -7.97
N GLU A 70 -10.74 8.24 -8.43
CA GLU A 70 -12.21 8.21 -8.58
C GLU A 70 -12.67 7.02 -9.45
N ASP A 71 -11.95 6.75 -10.54
CA ASP A 71 -12.30 5.69 -11.49
C ASP A 71 -12.00 4.26 -10.98
N LEU A 72 -11.29 4.13 -9.84
CA LEU A 72 -10.86 2.83 -9.30
C LEU A 72 -11.42 2.51 -7.93
N TRP A 73 -11.68 3.54 -7.12
CA TRP A 73 -12.19 3.39 -5.76
C TRP A 73 -13.57 4.06 -5.65
N PRO A 74 -14.63 3.32 -5.29
CA PRO A 74 -15.98 3.91 -5.23
C PRO A 74 -16.07 5.05 -4.21
N ASP A 75 -16.69 6.17 -4.60
CA ASP A 75 -16.87 7.35 -3.75
C ASP A 75 -17.64 7.06 -2.45
N ASP A 76 -18.55 6.09 -2.48
CA ASP A 76 -19.36 5.68 -1.34
C ASP A 76 -18.67 4.63 -0.45
N LYS A 77 -17.44 4.23 -0.82
CA LYS A 77 -16.70 3.19 -0.11
C LYS A 77 -15.62 3.79 0.78
N GLU A 78 -15.88 3.72 2.08
CA GLU A 78 -14.91 4.11 3.11
C GLU A 78 -13.78 3.07 3.27
N PRO A 79 -12.49 3.49 3.31
CA PRO A 79 -11.33 2.60 3.52
C PRO A 79 -11.21 2.18 5.00
N THR A 80 -12.14 1.32 5.40
CA THR A 80 -12.39 0.95 6.80
C THR A 80 -11.18 0.32 7.48
N GLN A 81 -10.40 -0.53 6.81
CA GLN A 81 -9.20 -1.10 7.41
C GLN A 81 -8.10 -0.03 7.57
N ALA A 82 -7.92 0.86 6.59
CA ALA A 82 -6.92 1.92 6.70
C ALA A 82 -7.19 2.82 7.92
N ILE A 83 -8.45 3.21 8.11
CA ILE A 83 -8.89 3.99 9.28
C ILE A 83 -8.61 3.24 10.59
N LYS A 84 -8.88 1.93 10.65
CA LYS A 84 -8.59 1.11 11.84
C LYS A 84 -7.10 1.00 12.13
N VAL A 85 -6.26 0.90 11.11
CA VAL A 85 -4.80 0.86 11.28
C VAL A 85 -4.30 2.22 11.78
N ALA A 86 -4.76 3.33 11.20
CA ALA A 86 -4.42 4.68 11.65
C ALA A 86 -4.82 4.88 13.12
N ALA A 87 -6.03 4.50 13.51
CA ALA A 87 -6.50 4.56 14.89
C ALA A 87 -5.66 3.71 15.86
N GLN A 88 -5.15 2.55 15.44
CA GLN A 88 -4.26 1.72 16.27
C GLN A 88 -2.87 2.33 16.43
N LEU A 89 -2.39 3.05 15.42
CA LEU A 89 -1.14 3.79 15.47
C LEU A 89 -1.27 5.12 16.21
N GLY A 90 -2.49 5.60 16.46
CA GLY A 90 -2.76 6.89 17.06
C GLY A 90 -2.46 8.05 16.10
N ILE A 91 -2.71 7.83 14.82
CA ILE A 91 -2.41 8.72 13.70
C ILE A 91 -3.72 9.24 13.10
N GLU A 92 -3.78 10.53 12.72
CA GLU A 92 -4.91 11.09 12.00
C GLU A 92 -4.85 10.77 10.50
N ILE A 93 -6.01 10.67 9.88
CA ILE A 93 -6.14 10.36 8.45
C ILE A 93 -7.08 11.34 7.78
N GLU A 94 -6.61 11.91 6.67
CA GLU A 94 -7.41 12.70 5.75
C GLU A 94 -7.54 11.97 4.42
N LEU A 95 -8.75 11.99 3.87
CA LEU A 95 -9.10 11.32 2.62
C LEU A 95 -9.44 12.35 1.56
N GLU A 96 -8.89 12.16 0.37
CA GLU A 96 -9.24 12.96 -0.80
C GLU A 96 -9.40 12.10 -2.05
N THR A 97 -10.07 12.67 -3.05
CA THR A 97 -10.20 12.09 -4.38
C THR A 97 -9.19 12.74 -5.31
N MET A 98 -8.57 11.95 -6.18
CA MET A 98 -7.66 12.42 -7.22
C MET A 98 -8.04 11.89 -8.60
N TRP A 99 -7.52 12.55 -9.63
CA TRP A 99 -7.62 12.12 -11.03
C TRP A 99 -6.23 11.97 -11.63
N SER A 100 -5.96 10.79 -12.17
CA SER A 100 -4.66 10.45 -12.73
C SER A 100 -4.80 9.67 -14.04
N LYS A 101 -3.66 9.48 -14.73
CA LYS A 101 -3.62 8.58 -15.87
C LYS A 101 -3.47 7.15 -15.38
N ILE A 102 -4.57 6.40 -15.43
CA ILE A 102 -4.58 5.03 -14.93
C ILE A 102 -4.03 4.05 -15.98
N PRO A 103 -2.95 3.32 -15.68
CA PRO A 103 -2.46 2.28 -16.57
C PRO A 103 -3.45 1.10 -16.61
N PHE A 104 -3.72 0.60 -17.82
CA PHE A 104 -4.59 -0.57 -18.05
C PHE A 104 -6.04 -0.40 -17.61
N HIS A 105 -6.54 0.82 -17.45
CA HIS A 105 -7.95 1.06 -17.12
C HIS A 105 -8.88 0.81 -18.32
N TRP A 106 -9.99 0.15 -18.04
CA TRP A 106 -11.15 0.08 -18.94
C TRP A 106 -12.41 0.26 -18.09
N PRO A 107 -13.34 1.16 -18.48
CA PRO A 107 -14.49 1.50 -17.65
C PRO A 107 -15.29 0.28 -17.19
N ALA A 108 -15.59 0.22 -15.89
CA ALA A 108 -16.38 -0.83 -15.23
C ALA A 108 -15.87 -2.28 -15.37
N LEU A 109 -14.70 -2.51 -15.97
CA LEU A 109 -14.21 -3.87 -16.21
C LEU A 109 -13.52 -4.47 -14.98
N GLY A 110 -12.79 -3.63 -14.24
CA GLY A 110 -12.08 -4.01 -13.02
C GLY A 110 -13.02 -4.41 -11.88
N GLU A 111 -14.25 -3.90 -11.88
CA GLU A 111 -15.29 -4.18 -10.89
C GLU A 111 -15.88 -5.59 -11.02
N GLN A 112 -15.82 -6.18 -12.22
CA GLN A 112 -16.50 -7.45 -12.53
C GLN A 112 -15.74 -8.70 -12.05
N THR A 113 -14.52 -8.54 -11.56
CA THR A 113 -13.67 -9.68 -11.21
C THR A 113 -12.69 -9.34 -10.10
N SER A 114 -12.41 -10.34 -9.27
CA SER A 114 -11.34 -10.34 -8.27
C SER A 114 -10.08 -11.09 -8.74
N SER A 115 -10.08 -11.60 -9.97
CA SER A 115 -8.92 -12.28 -10.57
C SER A 115 -8.25 -11.37 -11.60
N THR A 116 -6.98 -11.04 -11.38
CA THR A 116 -6.15 -10.24 -12.30
C THR A 116 -6.00 -10.93 -13.66
N THR A 117 -5.86 -12.25 -13.69
CA THR A 117 -5.78 -12.99 -14.97
C THR A 117 -7.08 -12.89 -15.77
N LYS A 118 -8.23 -12.99 -15.09
CA LYS A 118 -9.54 -12.80 -15.74
C LYS A 118 -9.73 -11.35 -16.21
N TYR A 119 -9.32 -10.38 -15.39
CA TYR A 119 -9.33 -8.97 -15.78
C TYR A 119 -8.52 -8.72 -17.04
N LEU A 120 -7.28 -9.24 -17.10
CA LEU A 120 -6.43 -9.12 -18.29
C LEU A 120 -7.08 -9.74 -19.52
N GLN A 121 -7.70 -10.92 -19.39
CA GLN A 121 -8.43 -11.54 -20.50
C GLN A 121 -9.55 -10.62 -21.00
N MET A 122 -10.40 -10.13 -20.09
CA MET A 122 -11.51 -9.24 -20.43
C MET A 122 -11.01 -7.95 -21.10
N LEU A 123 -9.90 -7.39 -20.60
CA LEU A 123 -9.28 -6.18 -21.14
C LEU A 123 -8.81 -6.38 -22.58
N LEU A 124 -8.13 -7.51 -22.84
CA LEU A 124 -7.66 -7.87 -24.19
C LEU A 124 -8.83 -8.09 -25.16
N GLU A 125 -9.90 -8.76 -24.71
CA GLU A 125 -11.12 -8.96 -25.50
C GLU A 125 -11.78 -7.61 -25.86
N ALA A 126 -11.86 -6.68 -24.91
CA ALA A 126 -12.42 -5.35 -25.12
C ALA A 126 -11.62 -4.53 -26.15
N TYR A 127 -10.27 -4.54 -26.04
CA TYR A 127 -9.41 -3.90 -27.04
C TYR A 127 -9.53 -4.54 -28.43
N ALA A 128 -9.65 -5.86 -28.52
CA ALA A 128 -9.82 -6.55 -29.80
C ALA A 128 -11.13 -6.17 -30.50
N GLN A 129 -12.22 -6.03 -29.74
CA GLN A 129 -13.51 -5.57 -30.25
C GLN A 129 -13.47 -4.10 -30.71
N TYR A 130 -12.82 -3.24 -29.94
CA TYR A 130 -12.65 -1.83 -30.31
C TYR A 130 -11.79 -1.63 -31.57
N ALA A 131 -10.78 -2.48 -31.76
CA ALA A 131 -9.88 -2.42 -32.91
C ALA A 131 -10.47 -3.06 -34.19
N ALA A 132 -11.56 -3.83 -34.08
CA ALA A 132 -12.19 -4.41 -35.26
C ALA A 132 -12.83 -3.29 -36.11
N PRO A 133 -12.56 -3.22 -37.43
CA PRO A 133 -13.24 -2.27 -38.29
C PRO A 133 -14.75 -2.52 -38.20
N SER A 134 -15.54 -1.44 -38.16
CA SER A 134 -16.98 -1.50 -38.29
C SER A 134 -17.33 -1.94 -39.72
N ASP A 135 -17.16 -3.22 -40.04
CA ASP A 135 -17.62 -3.83 -41.29
C ASP A 135 -19.15 -4.03 -41.16
N SER A 136 -19.87 -2.92 -41.11
CA SER A 136 -21.33 -2.87 -41.20
C SER A 136 -21.83 -1.51 -41.68
N GLU A 137 -21.24 -0.98 -42.74
CA GLU A 137 -21.97 -0.16 -43.71
C GLU A 137 -21.40 -0.43 -45.12
N GLY A 138 -22.18 -1.15 -45.95
CA GLY A 138 -21.84 -1.50 -47.33
C GLY A 138 -22.69 -2.63 -47.88
#